data_AF-A0A0N0XX69-F1
#
_entry.id   AF-A0A0N0XX69-F1
#
_cell.length_a   1.000
_cell.length_b   1.000
_cell.length_c   1.000
_cell.angle_alpha   90.00
_cell.angle_beta   90.00
_cell.angle_gamma   90.00
#
_symmetry.space_group_name_H-M   'P 1'
#
loop_
_entity.id
_entity.type
_entity.pdbx_description
1 polymer ?
#
loop_
_entity_poly.entity_id
_entity_poly.type
_entity_poly.pdbx_seq_one_letter_code
_entity_poly.pdbx_strand_id
1 'polypeptide(L)'
;MSPTHQPAVRPEDLLPAGVDSTAINGRVVRKGSVAAFIANAVRLDSLTEDAPEYAALVTELRELAPVLRTIGLLDVFEPRSPVVGRILADAA
;
A
#
# COMPACT_ATOMS: atom_id res chain seq x y z
N MET A 1 22.86 28.41 3.30
CA MET A 1 22.64 26.96 3.40
C MET A 1 22.57 26.44 1.97
N SER A 2 23.59 25.72 1.52
CA SER A 2 23.59 25.12 0.18
C SER A 2 22.55 24.00 0.14
N PRO A 3 21.74 23.87 -0.93
CA PRO A 3 20.83 22.75 -1.06
C PRO A 3 21.67 21.47 -1.14
N THR A 4 21.51 20.58 -0.16
CA THR A 4 22.09 19.24 -0.22
C THR A 4 21.50 18.55 -1.45
N HIS A 5 22.34 18.29 -2.45
CA HIS A 5 21.97 17.52 -3.62
C HIS A 5 21.69 16.10 -3.15
N GLN A 6 20.42 15.79 -2.91
CA GLN A 6 20.01 14.44 -2.53
C GLN A 6 19.96 13.61 -3.81
N PRO A 7 20.80 12.55 -3.93
CA PRO A 7 20.78 11.71 -5.11
C PRO A 7 19.41 11.06 -5.27
N ALA A 8 19.06 10.69 -6.51
CA ALA A 8 17.82 9.97 -6.77
C ALA A 8 17.77 8.69 -5.92
N VAL A 9 16.62 8.44 -5.30
CA VAL A 9 16.38 7.23 -4.51
C VAL A 9 16.14 6.07 -5.46
N ARG A 10 16.91 4.98 -5.32
CA ARG A 10 16.76 3.78 -6.13
C ARG A 10 16.00 2.69 -5.36
N PRO A 11 15.39 1.71 -6.05
CA PRO A 11 14.71 0.61 -5.38
C PRO A 11 15.57 -0.11 -4.34
N GLU A 12 16.84 -0.36 -4.66
CA GLU A 12 17.79 -1.01 -3.76
C GLU A 12 18.15 -0.19 -2.52
N ASP A 13 17.95 1.14 -2.54
CA ASP A 13 18.18 2.01 -1.39
C ASP A 13 17.01 1.92 -0.38
N LEU A 14 15.79 1.57 -0.83
CA LEU A 14 14.66 1.26 0.07
C LEU A 14 14.67 -0.20 0.53
N LEU A 15 14.82 -1.12 -0.43
CA LEU A 15 14.71 -2.55 -0.18
C LEU A 15 15.72 -3.31 -1.05
N PRO A 16 16.89 -3.66 -0.49
CA PRO A 16 17.93 -4.39 -1.22
C PRO A 16 17.46 -5.77 -1.70
N ALA A 17 18.17 -6.30 -2.69
CA ALA A 17 17.98 -7.69 -3.11
C ALA A 17 18.22 -8.66 -1.94
N GLY A 18 17.37 -9.69 -1.81
CA GLY A 18 17.43 -10.66 -0.71
C GLY A 18 16.82 -10.19 0.61
N VAL A 19 16.30 -8.96 0.67
CA VAL A 19 15.58 -8.42 1.84
C VAL A 19 14.08 -8.35 1.52
N ASP A 20 13.26 -9.00 2.35
CA ASP A 20 11.80 -9.06 2.15
C ASP A 20 11.02 -7.96 2.87
N SER A 21 11.66 -7.30 3.84
CA SER A 21 11.05 -6.20 4.60
C SER A 21 12.06 -5.21 5.13
N THR A 22 11.64 -3.97 5.30
CA THR A 22 12.40 -2.91 5.95
C THR A 22 11.53 -2.16 6.96
N ALA A 23 12.12 -1.33 7.80
CA ALA A 23 11.39 -0.43 8.68
C ALA A 23 11.40 0.99 8.11
N ILE A 24 10.22 1.55 7.84
CA ILE A 24 10.03 2.93 7.41
C ILE A 24 9.19 3.62 8.48
N ASN A 25 9.70 4.72 9.04
CA ASN A 25 9.04 5.45 10.13
C ASN A 25 8.60 4.53 11.31
N GLY A 26 9.42 3.54 11.65
CA GLY A 26 9.15 2.57 12.72
C GLY A 26 8.14 1.47 12.37
N ARG A 27 7.56 1.47 11.16
CA ARG A 27 6.65 0.43 10.68
C ARG A 27 7.38 -0.54 9.75
N VAL A 28 7.16 -1.83 9.97
CA VAL A 28 7.64 -2.89 9.06
C VAL A 28 6.84 -2.85 7.77
N VAL A 29 7.53 -2.71 6.64
CA VAL A 29 6.99 -2.71 5.28
C VAL A 29 7.56 -3.91 4.53
N ARG A 30 6.70 -4.74 3.94
CA ARG A 30 7.10 -5.90 3.15
C ARG A 30 7.14 -5.54 1.66
N LYS A 31 8.07 -6.16 0.92
CA LYS A 31 8.22 -5.98 -0.54
C LYS A 31 6.92 -6.14 -1.32
N GLY A 32 6.12 -7.12 -0.89
CA GLY A 32 4.87 -7.50 -1.55
C GLY A 32 3.67 -6.63 -1.17
N SER A 33 3.76 -5.70 -0.21
CA SER A 33 2.59 -5.00 0.33
C SER A 33 1.83 -4.21 -0.73
N VAL A 34 2.53 -3.48 -1.61
CA VAL A 34 1.89 -2.71 -2.69
C VAL A 34 1.25 -3.62 -3.73
N ALA A 35 1.95 -4.68 -4.14
CA ALA A 35 1.43 -5.63 -5.12
C ALA A 35 0.20 -6.39 -4.59
N ALA A 36 0.23 -6.83 -3.33
CA ALA A 36 -0.89 -7.48 -2.66
C ALA A 36 -2.11 -6.54 -2.56
N PHE A 37 -1.88 -5.27 -2.21
CA PHE A 37 -2.95 -4.27 -2.16
C PHE A 37 -3.61 -4.11 -3.54
N ILE A 38 -2.81 -3.91 -4.59
CA ILE A 38 -3.32 -3.75 -5.96
C ILE A 38 -4.12 -4.99 -6.39
N ALA A 39 -3.59 -6.20 -6.14
CA ALA A 39 -4.27 -7.44 -6.50
C ALA A 39 -5.63 -7.59 -5.80
N ASN A 40 -5.68 -7.28 -4.50
CA ASN A 40 -6.92 -7.33 -3.72
C ASN A 40 -7.92 -6.26 -4.17
N ALA A 41 -7.44 -5.03 -4.45
CA ALA A 41 -8.28 -3.92 -4.90
C ALA A 41 -8.91 -4.21 -6.27
N VAL A 42 -8.12 -4.69 -7.23
CA VAL A 42 -8.61 -5.07 -8.57
C VAL A 42 -9.63 -6.20 -8.48
N ARG A 43 -9.39 -7.19 -7.63
CA ARG A 43 -10.33 -8.29 -7.44
C ARG A 43 -11.63 -7.82 -6.78
N LEU A 44 -11.54 -6.96 -5.77
CA LEU A 44 -12.71 -6.41 -5.08
C LEU A 44 -13.65 -5.65 -6.04
N ASP A 45 -13.11 -4.88 -6.98
CA ASP A 45 -13.89 -4.14 -7.98
C ASP A 45 -14.73 -5.03 -8.90
N SER A 46 -14.35 -6.30 -9.04
CA SER A 46 -15.08 -7.28 -9.86
C SER A 46 -16.10 -8.11 -9.07
N LEU A 47 -16.16 -7.92 -7.74
CA LEU A 47 -16.98 -8.73 -6.84
C LEU A 47 -18.19 -7.95 -6.33
N THR A 48 -19.27 -8.68 -6.11
CA THR A 48 -20.42 -8.23 -5.36
C THR A 48 -20.19 -8.42 -3.85
N GLU A 49 -20.86 -7.63 -3.02
CA GLU A 49 -20.66 -7.65 -1.55
C GLU A 49 -21.04 -8.98 -0.88
N ASP A 50 -21.88 -9.78 -1.53
CA ASP A 50 -22.31 -11.12 -1.10
C ASP A 50 -21.31 -12.23 -1.44
N ALA A 51 -20.27 -11.92 -2.22
CA ALA A 51 -19.24 -12.90 -2.55
C ALA A 51 -18.50 -13.36 -1.28
N PRO A 52 -18.29 -14.68 -1.08
CA PRO A 52 -17.66 -15.21 0.12
C PRO A 52 -16.29 -14.60 0.45
N GLU A 53 -15.50 -14.24 -0.56
CA GLU A 53 -14.19 -13.63 -0.40
C GLU A 53 -14.20 -12.11 -0.14
N TYR A 54 -15.34 -11.43 -0.33
CA TYR A 54 -15.41 -9.97 -0.27
C TYR A 54 -14.89 -9.44 1.07
N ALA A 55 -15.37 -10.01 2.18
CA ALA A 55 -14.97 -9.63 3.54
C ALA A 55 -13.47 -9.85 3.81
N ALA A 56 -12.89 -10.92 3.25
CA ALA A 56 -11.47 -11.20 3.39
C ALA A 56 -10.62 -10.15 2.65
N LEU A 57 -11.01 -9.79 1.42
CA LEU A 57 -10.34 -8.75 0.64
C LEU A 57 -10.43 -7.38 1.32
N VAL A 58 -11.60 -7.02 1.86
CA VAL A 58 -11.76 -5.76 2.61
C VAL A 58 -10.84 -5.74 3.84
N THR A 59 -10.75 -6.85 4.57
CA THR A 59 -9.84 -6.97 5.73
C THR A 59 -8.39 -6.74 5.33
N GLU A 60 -7.91 -7.44 4.30
CA GLU A 60 -6.54 -7.27 3.78
C GLU A 60 -6.24 -5.84 3.32
N LEU A 61 -7.19 -5.20 2.62
CA LEU A 61 -7.03 -3.80 2.19
C LEU A 61 -6.91 -2.85 3.40
N ARG A 62 -7.67 -3.09 4.48
CA ARG A 62 -7.58 -2.30 5.71
C ARG A 62 -6.25 -2.54 6.44
N GLU A 63 -5.79 -3.79 6.52
CA GLU A 63 -4.50 -4.11 7.16
C GLU A 63 -3.31 -3.53 6.40
N LEU A 64 -3.39 -3.43 5.07
CA LEU A 64 -2.35 -2.84 4.23
C LEU A 64 -2.41 -1.30 4.21
N ALA A 65 -3.55 -0.67 4.52
CA ALA A 65 -3.71 0.78 4.45
C ALA A 65 -2.65 1.58 5.26
N PRO A 66 -2.31 1.20 6.51
CA PRO A 66 -1.24 1.87 7.25
C PRO A 66 0.13 1.78 6.56
N VAL A 67 0.44 0.66 5.90
CA VAL A 67 1.69 0.48 5.16
C VAL A 67 1.74 1.42 3.95
N LEU A 68 0.63 1.53 3.20
CA LEU A 68 0.55 2.43 2.04
C LEU A 68 0.74 3.90 2.43
N ARG A 69 0.19 4.31 3.57
CA ARG A 69 0.42 5.65 4.14
C ARG A 69 1.87 5.83 4.56
N THR A 70 2.47 4.84 5.22
CA THR A 70 3.88 4.93 5.66
C THR A 70 4.85 5.13 4.49
N ILE A 71 4.59 4.53 3.33
CA ILE A 71 5.44 4.69 2.14
C ILE A 71 5.06 5.90 1.27
N GLY A 72 4.04 6.67 1.66
CA GLY A 72 3.58 7.85 0.93
C GLY A 72 2.86 7.55 -0.39
N LEU A 73 2.35 6.33 -0.58
CA LEU A 73 1.64 5.99 -1.83
C LEU A 73 0.42 6.88 -2.03
N LEU A 74 -0.33 7.11 -0.96
CA LEU A 74 -1.56 7.91 -0.96
C LEU A 74 -1.31 9.43 -0.99
N ASP A 75 -0.06 9.86 -0.84
CA ASP A 75 0.32 11.27 -1.02
C ASP A 75 0.52 11.62 -2.52
N VAL A 76 0.64 10.59 -3.37
CA VAL A 76 0.89 10.72 -4.82
C VAL A 76 -0.26 10.18 -5.65
N PHE A 77 -0.92 9.12 -5.19
CA PHE A 77 -1.98 8.42 -5.92
C PHE A 77 -3.26 8.30 -5.12
N GLU A 78 -4.40 8.41 -5.79
CA GLU A 78 -5.72 8.08 -5.25
C GLU A 78 -6.27 6.80 -5.92
N PRO A 79 -7.01 5.94 -5.19
CA PRO A 79 -7.67 4.79 -5.80
C PRO A 79 -8.78 5.27 -6.74
N ARG A 80 -8.81 4.71 -7.95
CA ARG A 80 -9.88 4.97 -8.92
C ARG A 80 -11.23 4.38 -8.50
N SER A 81 -11.20 3.29 -7.73
CA SER A 81 -12.40 2.63 -7.21
C SER A 81 -12.97 3.41 -6.02
N PRO A 82 -14.24 3.84 -6.08
CA PRO A 82 -14.90 4.48 -4.93
C PRO A 82 -14.99 3.56 -3.71
N VAL A 83 -15.16 2.25 -3.92
CA VAL A 83 -15.24 1.27 -2.84
C VAL A 83 -13.90 1.18 -2.12
N VAL A 84 -12.81 1.04 -2.86
CA VAL A 84 -11.45 1.01 -2.29
C VAL A 84 -11.12 2.36 -1.61
N GLY A 85 -11.51 3.48 -2.21
CA GLY A 85 -11.36 4.81 -1.62
C GLY A 85 -12.03 4.93 -0.25
N ARG A 86 -13.27 4.44 -0.13
CA ARG A 86 -13.99 4.42 1.16
C ARG A 86 -13.32 3.50 2.18
N ILE A 87 -12.89 2.31 1.78
CA ILE A 87 -12.19 1.38 2.66
C ILE A 87 -10.91 2.02 3.23
N LEU A 88 -10.14 2.72 2.39
CA LEU A 88 -8.96 3.44 2.83
C LEU A 88 -9.31 4.59 3.77
N ALA A 89 -10.37 5.36 3.49
CA ALA A 89 -10.80 6.44 4.37
C ALA A 89 -11.21 5.94 5.78
N ASP A 90 -11.90 4.79 5.85
CA ASP A 90 -12.37 4.19 7.10
C ASP A 90 -11.25 3.51 7.90
N ALA A 91 -10.15 3.12 7.25
CA ALA A 91 -9.00 2.47 7.87
C ALA A 91 -8.00 3.47 8.51
N ALA A 92 -8.45 4.67 8.86
CA ALA A 92 -7.63 5.75 9.40
C ALA A 92 -7.18 5.50 10.85
#